data_AF-A0AAN5KSP5-F1
#
_entry.id   AF-A0AAN5KSP5-F1
#
_cell.length_a   1.000
_cell.length_b   1.000
_cell.length_c   1.000
_cell.angle_alpha   90.00
_cell.angle_beta   90.00
_cell.angle_gamma   90.00
#
_symmetry.space_group_name_H-M   'P 1'
#
loop_
_entity.id
_entity.type
_entity.pdbx_description
1 polymer ?
#
loop_
_entity_poly.entity_id
_entity_poly.type
_entity_poly.pdbx_seq_one_letter_code
_entity_poly.pdbx_strand_id
1 'polypeptide(L)'
;MDDKKLILDAANRYGFNLEFRTKKVLEEKNFSILMNQLMKSGDEFVEIDIRAAQYTGREWLIECKGSSDSSHLILIKEDSSNDPKSYNTKRHAIQDSNYQIAQFKPDENQYFFTFTGDFFNKTGQQLKKISKNDSENNFFKAQYQILSAIKAISLTDTDKDKSKDFPIIIPMIVTNAKIWVIDYNKSSEPGVSQHKWVLHKVKIKNNLFIVPKYEIEYDSISILVLNIDYLDEFLGCYSYNINGEITIGNSELTK
;
A
#
# COMPACT_ATOMS: atom_id res chain seq x y z
N MET A 1 -28.77 17.63 -21.15
CA MET A 1 -27.43 17.40 -20.57
C MET A 1 -26.86 16.22 -21.34
N ASP A 2 -25.64 16.31 -21.86
CA ASP A 2 -25.05 15.23 -22.68
C ASP A 2 -24.70 14.02 -21.79
N ASP A 3 -25.25 12.85 -22.11
CA ASP A 3 -25.02 11.61 -21.36
C ASP A 3 -23.53 11.27 -21.27
N LYS A 4 -22.73 11.62 -22.28
CA LYS A 4 -21.27 11.43 -22.23
C LYS A 4 -20.62 12.19 -21.09
N LYS A 5 -21.08 13.42 -20.84
CA LYS A 5 -20.57 14.25 -19.74
C LYS A 5 -20.97 13.65 -18.40
N LEU A 6 -22.21 13.19 -18.26
CA LEU A 6 -22.70 12.53 -17.04
C LEU A 6 -21.92 11.25 -16.72
N ILE A 7 -21.64 10.43 -17.73
CA ILE A 7 -20.86 9.19 -17.58
C ILE A 7 -19.42 9.49 -17.18
N LEU A 8 -18.79 10.48 -17.82
CA LEU A 8 -17.43 10.89 -17.48
C LEU A 8 -17.35 11.45 -16.06
N ASP A 9 -18.30 12.30 -15.67
CA ASP A 9 -18.39 12.85 -14.31
C ASP A 9 -18.57 11.73 -13.27
N ALA A 10 -19.41 10.72 -13.56
CA ALA A 10 -19.57 9.55 -12.69
C ALA A 10 -18.28 8.73 -12.58
N ALA A 11 -17.62 8.40 -13.70
CA ALA A 11 -16.37 7.63 -13.68
C ALA A 11 -15.28 8.34 -12.86
N ASN A 12 -15.18 9.67 -13.00
CA ASN A 12 -14.23 10.47 -12.22
C ASN A 12 -14.57 10.46 -10.71
N ARG A 13 -15.85 10.61 -10.37
CA ARG A 13 -16.32 10.73 -8.98
C ARG A 13 -16.26 9.43 -8.18
N TYR A 14 -16.38 8.28 -8.85
CA TYR A 14 -16.39 6.96 -8.21
C TYR A 14 -15.04 6.25 -8.28
N GLY A 15 -13.96 6.97 -8.65
CA GLY A 15 -12.61 6.43 -8.66
C GLY A 15 -12.33 5.38 -9.74
N PHE A 16 -13.20 5.24 -10.75
CA PHE A 16 -12.97 4.34 -11.90
C PHE A 16 -11.76 4.77 -12.73
N ASN A 17 -11.34 6.02 -12.62
CA ASN A 17 -10.15 6.55 -13.27
C ASN A 17 -8.89 6.49 -12.39
N LEU A 18 -8.96 5.93 -11.18
CA LEU A 18 -7.87 6.02 -10.20
C LEU A 18 -6.59 5.38 -10.74
N GLU A 19 -6.69 4.21 -11.35
CA GLU A 19 -5.57 3.51 -11.98
C GLU A 19 -4.93 4.38 -13.09
N PHE A 20 -5.75 5.04 -13.92
CA PHE A 20 -5.28 5.94 -14.97
C PHE A 20 -4.62 7.21 -14.41
N ARG A 21 -5.15 7.77 -13.31
CA ARG A 21 -4.55 8.92 -12.61
C ARG A 21 -3.20 8.54 -12.02
N THR A 22 -3.11 7.39 -11.35
CA THR A 22 -1.88 6.85 -10.78
C THR A 22 -0.84 6.62 -11.88
N LYS A 23 -1.23 5.95 -12.98
CA LYS A 23 -0.38 5.75 -14.16
C LYS A 23 0.21 7.05 -14.66
N LYS A 24 -0.62 8.07 -14.86
CA LYS A 24 -0.18 9.36 -15.41
C LYS A 24 0.90 10.02 -14.54
N VAL A 25 0.70 10.06 -13.23
CA VAL A 25 1.68 10.64 -12.30
C VAL A 25 3.00 9.85 -12.32
N LEU A 26 2.94 8.52 -12.40
CA LEU A 26 4.15 7.69 -12.47
C LEU A 26 4.90 7.86 -13.80
N GLU A 27 4.18 7.94 -14.93
CA GLU A 27 4.77 8.21 -16.25
C GLU A 27 5.49 9.57 -16.27
N GLU A 28 4.89 10.60 -15.66
CA GLU A 28 5.52 11.92 -15.50
C GLU A 28 6.81 11.87 -14.64
N LYS A 29 6.98 10.84 -13.80
CA LYS A 29 8.20 10.56 -13.03
C LYS A 29 9.13 9.54 -13.69
N ASN A 30 8.95 9.27 -14.99
CA ASN A 30 9.76 8.35 -15.79
C ASN A 30 9.71 6.88 -15.34
N PHE A 31 8.59 6.43 -14.79
CA PHE A 31 8.37 5.01 -14.56
C PHE A 31 7.90 4.32 -15.85
N SER A 32 8.41 3.12 -16.09
CA SER A 32 7.79 2.17 -17.02
C SER A 32 6.59 1.52 -16.35
N ILE A 33 5.42 1.56 -16.99
CA ILE A 33 4.15 1.14 -16.41
C ILE A 33 3.51 0.01 -17.22
N LEU A 34 3.05 -1.01 -16.51
CA LEU A 34 2.16 -2.04 -17.02
C LEU A 34 0.88 -2.04 -16.18
N MET A 35 -0.26 -1.90 -16.85
CA MET A 35 -1.59 -1.88 -16.22
C MET A 35 -2.22 -3.28 -16.24
N ASN A 36 -3.10 -3.57 -15.28
CA ASN A 36 -3.96 -4.76 -15.22
C ASN A 36 -3.18 -6.05 -15.50
N GLN A 37 -2.11 -6.24 -14.74
CA GLN A 37 -1.16 -7.32 -14.97
C GLN A 37 -1.68 -8.61 -14.34
N LEU A 38 -1.96 -9.59 -15.19
CA LEU A 38 -2.31 -10.95 -14.79
C LEU A 38 -1.04 -11.78 -14.58
N MET A 39 -0.85 -12.24 -13.34
CA MET A 39 0.25 -13.09 -12.93
C MET A 39 -0.28 -14.48 -12.59
N LYS A 40 0.41 -15.52 -13.07
CA LYS A 40 0.03 -16.90 -12.76
C LYS A 40 0.54 -17.28 -11.37
N SER A 41 -0.34 -17.85 -10.53
CA SER A 41 -0.01 -18.38 -9.21
C SER A 41 -0.63 -19.77 -9.07
N GLY A 42 0.15 -20.81 -9.31
CA GLY A 42 -0.37 -22.17 -9.41
C GLY A 42 -1.33 -22.30 -10.59
N ASP A 43 -2.58 -22.70 -10.32
CA ASP A 43 -3.64 -22.84 -11.32
C ASP A 43 -4.53 -21.59 -11.44
N GLU A 44 -4.29 -20.56 -10.64
CA GLU A 44 -5.06 -19.32 -10.62
C GLU A 44 -4.29 -18.16 -11.28
N PHE A 45 -5.04 -17.13 -11.68
CA PHE A 45 -4.48 -15.84 -12.08
C PHE A 45 -4.77 -14.81 -11.01
N VAL A 46 -3.73 -14.07 -10.64
CA VAL A 46 -3.81 -12.91 -9.75
C VAL A 46 -3.62 -11.66 -10.59
N GLU A 47 -4.52 -10.70 -10.42
CA GLU A 47 -4.42 -9.39 -11.06
C GLU A 47 -3.84 -8.38 -10.08
N ILE A 48 -2.93 -7.52 -10.57
CA ILE A 48 -2.54 -6.28 -9.91
C ILE A 48 -2.85 -5.12 -10.84
N ASP A 49 -3.41 -4.04 -10.29
CA ASP A 49 -3.85 -2.89 -11.10
C ASP A 49 -2.66 -2.26 -11.84
N ILE A 50 -1.52 -2.09 -11.18
CA ILE A 50 -0.33 -1.45 -11.76
C ILE A 50 0.96 -2.15 -11.30
N ARG A 51 1.80 -2.53 -12.26
CA ARG A 51 3.21 -2.86 -12.06
C ARG A 51 4.07 -1.73 -12.64
N ALA A 52 4.90 -1.11 -11.82
CA ALA A 52 5.68 0.05 -12.20
C ALA A 52 7.17 -0.12 -11.86
N ALA A 53 8.07 0.34 -12.73
CA ALA A 53 9.50 0.30 -12.47
C ALA A 53 10.18 1.58 -12.98
N GLN A 54 10.87 2.29 -12.11
CA GLN A 54 11.73 3.43 -12.48
C GLN A 54 13.17 2.99 -12.72
N TYR A 55 13.62 1.96 -11.99
CA TYR A 55 14.97 1.42 -12.06
C TYR A 55 14.91 -0.10 -12.20
N THR A 56 15.87 -0.68 -12.92
CA THR A 56 15.99 -2.13 -13.05
C THR A 56 16.07 -2.80 -11.68
N GLY A 57 15.34 -3.91 -11.51
CA GLY A 57 15.31 -4.68 -10.27
C GLY A 57 14.52 -4.02 -9.14
N ARG A 58 13.74 -2.97 -9.40
CA ARG A 58 12.85 -2.33 -8.41
C ARG A 58 11.45 -2.19 -8.98
N GLU A 59 10.54 -3.00 -8.44
CA GLU A 59 9.19 -3.12 -8.96
C GLU A 59 8.17 -2.70 -7.92
N TRP A 60 7.37 -1.72 -8.26
CA TRP A 60 6.22 -1.30 -7.47
C TRP A 60 5.03 -2.15 -7.90
N LEU A 61 4.43 -2.84 -6.93
CA LEU A 61 3.15 -3.50 -7.10
C LEU A 61 2.10 -2.63 -6.42
N ILE A 62 1.26 -2.01 -7.24
CA ILE A 62 0.34 -0.96 -6.80
C ILE A 62 -1.08 -1.42 -7.04
N GLU A 63 -1.86 -1.45 -5.96
CA GLU A 63 -3.30 -1.67 -6.05
C GLU A 63 -4.04 -0.34 -5.83
N CYS A 64 -4.91 0.02 -6.76
CA CYS A 64 -5.75 1.20 -6.70
C CYS A 64 -7.11 0.83 -6.11
N LYS A 65 -7.44 1.40 -4.95
CA LYS A 65 -8.78 1.24 -4.34
C LYS A 65 -9.39 2.60 -4.06
N GLY A 66 -10.25 3.00 -4.99
CA GLY A 66 -11.05 4.20 -4.89
C GLY A 66 -12.47 3.93 -4.40
N SER A 67 -13.12 4.98 -3.93
CA SER A 67 -14.56 5.03 -3.73
C SER A 67 -15.07 6.42 -4.16
N SER A 68 -16.24 6.84 -3.67
CA SER A 68 -16.73 8.20 -3.91
C SER A 68 -15.73 9.25 -3.39
N ASP A 69 -15.72 10.44 -3.98
CA ASP A 69 -14.88 11.57 -3.50
C ASP A 69 -15.15 11.98 -2.03
N SER A 70 -16.31 11.59 -1.50
CA SER A 70 -16.69 11.79 -0.09
C SER A 70 -16.24 10.64 0.83
N SER A 71 -15.41 9.74 0.34
CA SER A 71 -14.94 8.59 1.10
C SER A 71 -13.79 8.95 2.04
N HIS A 72 -13.79 8.24 3.17
CA HIS A 72 -12.81 8.33 4.23
C HIS A 72 -12.28 6.92 4.48
N LEU A 73 -10.98 6.74 4.39
CA LEU A 73 -10.32 5.53 4.88
C LEU A 73 -9.97 5.78 6.34
N ILE A 74 -10.62 5.07 7.25
CA ILE A 74 -10.37 5.19 8.69
C ILE A 74 -9.50 4.02 9.11
N LEU A 75 -8.33 4.33 9.67
CA LEU A 75 -7.31 3.37 10.10
C LEU A 75 -7.03 3.53 11.59
N ILE A 76 -6.62 2.44 12.23
CA ILE A 76 -6.26 2.44 13.65
C ILE A 76 -4.74 2.34 13.80
N LYS A 77 -4.17 3.24 14.59
CA LYS A 77 -2.75 3.24 14.97
C LYS A 77 -2.44 2.03 15.87
N GLU A 78 -1.31 1.38 15.64
CA GLU A 78 -0.83 0.28 16.48
C GLU A 78 -0.57 0.73 17.93
N ASP A 79 -0.71 -0.20 18.86
CA ASP A 79 -0.47 0.06 20.28
C ASP A 79 1.01 0.41 20.51
N SER A 80 1.26 1.52 21.19
CA SER A 80 2.57 2.01 21.62
C SER A 80 3.27 1.10 22.63
N SER A 81 2.54 0.16 23.26
CA SER A 81 3.13 -0.90 24.08
C SER A 81 4.00 -1.86 23.25
N ASN A 82 3.72 -1.98 21.96
CA ASN A 82 4.69 -2.50 20.99
C ASN A 82 5.62 -1.35 20.63
N ASP A 83 6.90 -1.44 20.98
CA ASP A 83 7.88 -0.45 20.52
C ASP A 83 7.85 -0.46 18.99
N PRO A 84 7.33 0.59 18.31
CA PRO A 84 7.23 0.52 16.87
C PRO A 84 8.63 0.50 16.24
N LYS A 85 9.66 1.03 16.93
CA LYS A 85 11.07 0.94 16.51
C LYS A 85 11.62 -0.48 16.52
N SER A 86 10.92 -1.43 17.15
CA SER A 86 11.23 -2.87 17.03
C SER A 86 10.85 -3.45 15.67
N TYR A 87 10.01 -2.75 14.89
CA TYR A 87 9.69 -3.17 13.53
C TYR A 87 10.93 -3.12 12.65
N ASN A 88 11.21 -4.22 11.95
CA ASN A 88 12.35 -4.29 11.06
C ASN A 88 12.07 -3.50 9.77
N THR A 89 12.67 -2.32 9.65
CA THR A 89 12.56 -1.44 8.47
C THR A 89 13.49 -1.85 7.32
N LYS A 90 14.27 -2.91 7.47
CA LYS A 90 15.14 -3.45 6.41
C LYS A 90 14.36 -4.41 5.54
N ARG A 91 14.78 -4.54 4.28
CA ARG A 91 14.17 -5.46 3.32
C ARG A 91 14.07 -6.91 3.84
N HIS A 92 13.00 -7.58 3.44
CA HIS A 92 12.73 -8.97 3.77
C HIS A 92 13.00 -9.87 2.57
N ALA A 93 13.83 -10.90 2.72
CA ALA A 93 14.00 -11.92 1.69
C ALA A 93 12.80 -12.87 1.69
N ILE A 94 12.26 -13.16 0.51
CA ILE A 94 11.15 -14.10 0.37
C ILE A 94 11.73 -15.51 0.29
N GLN A 95 11.19 -16.42 1.09
CA GLN A 95 11.62 -17.81 1.09
C GLN A 95 11.38 -18.44 -0.29
N ASP A 96 12.33 -19.26 -0.76
CA ASP A 96 12.28 -19.96 -2.03
C ASP A 96 12.15 -19.06 -3.27
N SER A 97 12.57 -17.79 -3.15
CA SER A 97 12.54 -16.80 -4.24
C SER A 97 13.82 -15.97 -4.30
N ASN A 98 14.09 -15.37 -5.47
CA ASN A 98 15.13 -14.36 -5.64
C ASN A 98 14.62 -12.93 -5.31
N TYR A 99 13.34 -12.79 -4.95
CA TYR A 99 12.78 -11.50 -4.63
C TYR A 99 12.96 -11.13 -3.15
N GLN A 100 13.05 -9.82 -2.95
CA GLN A 100 13.03 -9.18 -1.64
C GLN A 100 11.87 -8.19 -1.59
N ILE A 101 11.37 -7.89 -0.40
CA ILE A 101 10.33 -6.88 -0.19
C ILE A 101 10.96 -5.69 0.49
N ALA A 102 10.85 -4.52 -0.11
CA ALA A 102 11.25 -3.27 0.52
C ALA A 102 10.44 -3.07 1.80
N GLN A 103 11.10 -2.52 2.83
CA GLN A 103 10.42 -2.05 4.03
C GLN A 103 10.61 -0.55 4.15
N PHE A 104 9.74 0.08 4.94
CA PHE A 104 9.68 1.53 5.05
C PHE A 104 10.21 1.97 6.40
N LYS A 105 11.00 3.05 6.39
CA LYS A 105 11.42 3.76 7.59
C LYS A 105 10.59 5.04 7.70
N PRO A 106 9.63 5.11 8.66
CA PRO A 106 8.87 6.33 8.89
C PRO A 106 9.74 7.46 9.44
N ASP A 107 9.28 8.69 9.23
CA ASP A 107 9.87 9.90 9.84
C ASP A 107 9.91 9.76 11.37
N GLU A 108 10.96 10.28 12.02
CA GLU A 108 11.14 10.15 13.47
C GLU A 108 9.98 10.77 14.26
N ASN A 109 9.36 11.83 13.74
CA ASN A 109 8.24 12.50 14.40
C ASN A 109 6.90 11.77 14.17
N GLN A 110 6.88 10.77 13.28
CA GLN A 110 5.69 10.00 12.89
C GLN A 110 5.99 8.51 12.82
N TYR A 111 6.79 8.05 13.77
CA TYR A 111 7.16 6.65 13.87
C TYR A 111 5.96 5.84 14.41
N PHE A 112 5.02 5.52 13.53
CA PHE A 112 3.87 4.67 13.82
C PHE A 112 3.48 3.81 12.61
N PHE A 113 2.74 2.74 12.90
CA PHE A 113 2.09 1.91 11.90
C PHE A 113 0.59 1.84 12.19
N THR A 114 -0.19 1.53 11.16
CA THR A 114 -1.60 1.16 11.30
C THR A 114 -1.77 -0.34 11.07
N PHE A 115 -2.80 -0.97 11.61
CA PHE A 115 -2.96 -2.43 11.52
C PHE A 115 -4.37 -2.91 11.13
N THR A 116 -5.36 -2.02 11.14
CA THR A 116 -6.71 -2.31 10.65
C THR A 116 -7.40 -1.04 10.14
N GLY A 117 -8.44 -1.20 9.33
CA GLY A 117 -9.27 -0.10 8.85
C GLY A 117 -10.25 -0.47 7.74
N ASP A 118 -11.10 0.49 7.37
CA ASP A 118 -12.11 0.33 6.32
C ASP A 118 -12.52 1.68 5.73
N PHE A 119 -13.24 1.64 4.61
CA PHE A 119 -13.82 2.81 3.96
C PHE A 119 -15.19 3.17 4.53
N PHE A 120 -15.40 4.47 4.68
CA PHE A 120 -16.63 5.09 5.14
C PHE A 120 -17.04 6.19 4.16
N ASN A 121 -18.34 6.39 3.96
CA ASN A 121 -18.87 7.55 3.26
C ASN A 121 -19.54 8.50 4.25
N LYS A 122 -19.34 9.80 4.04
CA LYS A 122 -20.09 10.82 4.76
C LYS A 122 -21.49 10.96 4.17
N THR A 123 -22.52 10.72 4.96
CA THR A 123 -23.94 10.95 4.61
C THR A 123 -24.53 11.93 5.62
N GLY A 124 -24.71 13.19 5.20
CA GLY A 124 -25.08 14.27 6.13
C GLY A 124 -24.01 14.47 7.21
N GLN A 125 -24.39 14.28 8.47
CA GLN A 125 -23.49 14.37 9.63
C GLN A 125 -22.99 13.01 10.15
N GLN A 126 -23.24 11.92 9.41
CA GLN A 126 -22.83 10.58 9.82
C GLN A 126 -21.78 10.00 8.88
N LEU A 127 -20.85 9.22 9.43
CA LEU A 127 -19.97 8.34 8.66
C LEU A 127 -20.57 6.94 8.66
N LYS A 128 -20.85 6.40 7.48
CA LYS A 128 -21.38 5.05 7.31
C LYS A 128 -20.35 4.17 6.65
N LYS A 129 -20.11 3.00 7.23
CA LYS A 129 -19.23 1.98 6.67
C LYS A 129 -19.74 1.59 5.27
N ILE A 130 -18.83 1.48 4.30
CA ILE A 130 -19.20 1.11 2.93
C ILE A 130 -19.45 -0.40 2.83
N SER A 131 -18.59 -1.20 3.44
CA SER A 131 -18.71 -2.66 3.49
C SER A 131 -19.73 -3.10 4.56
N LYS A 132 -20.46 -4.19 4.30
CA LYS A 132 -21.35 -4.80 5.32
C LYS A 132 -20.62 -5.80 6.21
N ASN A 133 -19.50 -6.35 5.73
CA ASN A 133 -18.68 -7.38 6.38
C ASN A 133 -17.22 -7.27 5.87
N ASP A 134 -16.31 -8.05 6.47
CA ASP A 134 -14.88 -7.98 6.12
C ASP A 134 -14.58 -8.57 4.73
N SER A 135 -15.36 -9.53 4.24
CA SER A 135 -15.19 -10.04 2.87
C SER A 135 -15.62 -9.04 1.80
N GLU A 136 -16.36 -7.99 2.17
CA GLU A 136 -16.70 -6.83 1.34
C GLU A 136 -15.77 -5.63 1.59
N ASN A 137 -14.86 -5.69 2.57
CA ASN A 137 -13.93 -4.61 2.87
C ASN A 137 -12.92 -4.46 1.72
N ASN A 138 -13.09 -3.42 0.91
CA ASN A 138 -12.23 -3.15 -0.24
C ASN A 138 -10.77 -2.88 0.16
N PHE A 139 -10.52 -2.36 1.37
CA PHE A 139 -9.16 -2.18 1.86
C PHE A 139 -8.48 -3.51 2.17
N PHE A 140 -9.21 -4.44 2.81
CA PHE A 140 -8.71 -5.80 3.06
C PHE A 140 -8.49 -6.57 1.75
N LYS A 141 -9.39 -6.44 0.77
CA LYS A 141 -9.21 -7.02 -0.57
C LYS A 141 -7.93 -6.51 -1.24
N ALA A 142 -7.66 -5.21 -1.16
CA ALA A 142 -6.43 -4.61 -1.70
C ALA A 142 -5.17 -5.25 -1.10
N GLN A 143 -5.16 -5.41 0.23
CA GLN A 143 -4.05 -6.07 0.93
C GLN A 143 -3.86 -7.50 0.43
N TYR A 144 -4.95 -8.26 0.31
CA TYR A 144 -4.91 -9.63 -0.19
C TYR A 144 -4.41 -9.72 -1.64
N GLN A 145 -4.87 -8.83 -2.53
CA GLN A 145 -4.43 -8.77 -3.92
C GLN A 145 -2.93 -8.48 -4.02
N ILE A 146 -2.42 -7.51 -3.25
CA ILE A 146 -0.97 -7.22 -3.19
C ILE A 146 -0.19 -8.43 -2.68
N LEU A 147 -0.61 -9.06 -1.58
CA LEU A 147 0.10 -10.24 -1.04
C LEU A 147 0.11 -11.40 -2.04
N SER A 148 -1.01 -11.62 -2.74
CA SER A 148 -1.15 -12.66 -3.76
C SER A 148 -0.28 -12.36 -4.97
N ALA A 149 -0.19 -11.09 -5.38
CA ALA A 149 0.67 -10.64 -6.47
C ALA A 149 2.15 -10.82 -6.13
N ILE A 150 2.56 -10.45 -4.91
CA ILE A 150 3.93 -10.68 -4.41
C ILE A 150 4.26 -12.17 -4.48
N LYS A 151 3.37 -13.03 -3.98
CA LYS A 151 3.55 -14.49 -4.03
C LYS A 151 3.69 -14.99 -5.47
N ALA A 152 2.79 -14.56 -6.37
CA ALA A 152 2.80 -14.96 -7.77
C ALA A 152 4.13 -14.63 -8.45
N ILE A 153 4.57 -13.37 -8.35
CA ILE A 153 5.82 -12.90 -8.96
C ILE A 153 7.05 -13.64 -8.39
N SER A 154 7.01 -13.95 -7.10
CA SER A 154 8.08 -14.63 -6.39
C SER A 154 8.30 -16.07 -6.86
N LEU A 155 7.27 -16.69 -7.44
CA LEU A 155 7.29 -18.06 -7.96
C LEU A 155 7.64 -18.16 -9.45
N THR A 156 7.43 -17.09 -10.22
CA THR A 156 7.61 -17.11 -11.68
C THR A 156 9.06 -16.88 -12.15
N ASP A 157 9.93 -16.33 -11.30
CA ASP A 157 11.29 -15.89 -11.66
C ASP A 157 12.38 -16.65 -10.86
N THR A 158 12.33 -17.98 -10.93
CA THR A 158 13.17 -18.89 -10.13
C THR A 158 14.54 -19.19 -10.75
N ASP A 159 14.96 -18.44 -11.76
CA ASP A 159 16.28 -18.61 -12.41
C ASP A 159 17.38 -18.06 -11.48
N LYS A 160 17.73 -18.85 -10.44
CA LYS A 160 18.68 -18.55 -9.35
C LYS A 160 20.08 -18.15 -9.82
N ASP A 161 20.42 -18.40 -11.08
CA ASP A 161 21.77 -18.19 -11.63
C ASP A 161 21.96 -16.88 -12.43
N LYS A 162 20.92 -16.03 -12.59
CA LYS A 162 20.99 -14.93 -13.58
C LYS A 162 21.21 -13.51 -13.06
N SER A 163 21.26 -13.23 -11.76
CA SER A 163 21.68 -11.89 -11.32
C SER A 163 22.29 -11.87 -9.92
N LYS A 164 23.34 -11.04 -9.76
CA LYS A 164 23.94 -10.72 -8.45
C LYS A 164 23.06 -9.77 -7.62
N ASP A 165 22.01 -9.20 -8.23
CA ASP A 165 21.13 -8.20 -7.64
C ASP A 165 19.73 -8.79 -7.46
N PHE A 166 19.37 -9.10 -6.21
CA PHE A 166 18.04 -9.59 -5.86
C PHE A 166 16.99 -8.51 -6.15
N PRO A 167 16.02 -8.74 -7.06
CA PRO A 167 14.97 -7.76 -7.36
C PRO A 167 14.11 -7.47 -6.12
N ILE A 168 13.70 -6.21 -5.98
CA ILE A 168 12.99 -5.69 -4.81
C ILE A 168 11.59 -5.25 -5.20
N ILE A 169 10.60 -5.81 -4.50
CA ILE A 169 9.19 -5.51 -4.61
C ILE A 169 8.83 -4.41 -3.61
N ILE A 170 8.10 -3.40 -4.06
CA ILE A 170 7.67 -2.27 -3.27
C ILE A 170 6.13 -2.22 -3.27
N PRO A 171 5.46 -2.69 -2.20
CA PRO A 171 4.01 -2.76 -2.16
C PRO A 171 3.39 -1.41 -1.82
N MET A 172 2.36 -1.02 -2.58
CA MET A 172 1.61 0.23 -2.36
C MET A 172 0.11 0.05 -2.63
N ILE A 173 -0.72 0.68 -1.81
CA ILE A 173 -2.14 0.92 -2.07
C ILE A 173 -2.31 2.41 -2.36
N VAL A 174 -2.87 2.73 -3.52
CA VAL A 174 -3.27 4.10 -3.86
C VAL A 174 -4.78 4.23 -3.69
N THR A 175 -5.24 5.29 -3.03
CA THR A 175 -6.66 5.57 -2.80
C THR A 175 -7.01 7.01 -3.12
N ASN A 176 -8.27 7.31 -3.44
CA ASN A 176 -8.80 8.68 -3.48
C ASN A 176 -9.47 9.10 -2.15
N ALA A 177 -9.59 8.20 -1.17
CA ALA A 177 -10.22 8.51 0.11
C ALA A 177 -9.30 9.35 1.00
N LYS A 178 -9.88 10.23 1.81
CA LYS A 178 -9.12 10.93 2.87
C LYS A 178 -8.68 9.91 3.92
N ILE A 179 -7.39 9.85 4.23
CA ILE A 179 -6.85 8.91 5.20
C ILE A 179 -6.91 9.53 6.59
N TRP A 180 -7.69 8.92 7.48
CA TRP A 180 -7.85 9.31 8.87
C TRP A 180 -7.26 8.23 9.77
N VAL A 181 -6.45 8.62 10.73
CA VAL A 181 -5.87 7.72 11.73
C VAL A 181 -6.46 8.03 13.09
N ILE A 182 -6.98 7.01 13.76
CA ILE A 182 -7.44 7.08 15.15
C ILE A 182 -6.35 6.49 16.05
N ASP A 183 -5.95 7.26 17.05
CA ASP A 183 -4.97 6.88 18.06
C ASP A 183 -5.67 6.61 19.40
N TYR A 184 -5.80 5.33 19.76
CA TYR A 184 -6.38 4.90 21.04
C TYR A 184 -5.35 4.70 22.16
N ASN A 185 -4.06 5.00 21.92
CA ASN A 185 -2.99 4.77 22.90
C ASN A 185 -3.17 5.57 24.20
N LYS A 186 -3.92 6.67 24.15
CA LYS A 186 -4.43 7.38 25.32
C LYS A 186 -5.93 7.15 25.43
N SER A 187 -6.34 6.15 26.19
CA SER A 187 -7.75 5.74 26.33
C SER A 187 -8.69 6.87 26.79
N SER A 188 -8.19 7.82 27.57
CA SER A 188 -8.94 9.00 28.03
C SER A 188 -9.13 10.08 26.97
N GLU A 189 -8.30 10.08 25.93
CA GLU A 189 -8.30 11.12 24.90
C GLU A 189 -7.84 10.52 23.55
N PRO A 190 -8.73 9.80 22.84
CA PRO A 190 -8.41 9.28 21.52
C PRO A 190 -8.07 10.42 20.55
N GLY A 191 -6.92 10.32 19.91
CA GLY A 191 -6.48 11.26 18.89
C GLY A 191 -7.10 10.94 17.53
N VAL A 192 -7.41 11.98 16.76
CA VAL A 192 -7.87 11.84 15.37
C VAL A 192 -7.08 12.82 14.49
N SER A 193 -6.31 12.29 13.55
CA SER A 193 -5.47 13.05 12.63
C SER A 193 -5.70 12.60 11.19
N GLN A 194 -5.46 13.51 10.24
CA GLN A 194 -5.55 13.22 8.81
C GLN A 194 -4.13 13.14 8.22
N HIS A 195 -3.91 12.16 7.35
CA HIS A 195 -2.61 11.89 6.74
C HIS A 195 -2.69 11.86 5.20
N LYS A 196 -1.57 12.18 4.56
CA LYS A 196 -1.34 12.05 3.11
C LYS A 196 -1.05 10.60 2.71
N TRP A 197 -0.25 9.93 3.54
CA TRP A 197 0.12 8.52 3.44
C TRP A 197 0.37 7.94 4.82
N VAL A 198 0.28 6.62 4.94
CA VAL A 198 0.62 5.88 6.16
C VAL A 198 1.29 4.55 5.82
N LEU A 199 1.98 3.98 6.80
CA LEU A 199 2.47 2.62 6.73
C LEU A 199 1.46 1.69 7.40
N HIS A 200 0.98 0.71 6.64
CA HIS A 200 -0.01 -0.27 7.10
C HIS A 200 0.64 -1.65 7.26
N LYS A 201 0.65 -2.16 8.49
CA LYS A 201 1.21 -3.48 8.83
C LYS A 201 0.19 -4.56 8.51
N VAL A 202 0.55 -5.43 7.58
CA VAL A 202 -0.31 -6.52 7.10
C VAL A 202 0.29 -7.85 7.51
N LYS A 203 -0.52 -8.72 8.11
CA LYS A 203 -0.12 -10.09 8.44
C LYS A 203 0.02 -10.93 7.17
N ILE A 204 1.10 -11.69 7.07
CA ILE A 204 1.44 -12.47 5.86
C ILE A 204 1.29 -13.98 6.03
N LYS A 205 0.95 -14.47 7.23
CA LYS A 205 0.81 -15.90 7.51
C LYS A 205 -0.07 -16.59 6.45
N ASN A 206 0.40 -17.73 5.95
CA ASN A 206 -0.20 -18.58 4.91
C ASN A 206 -0.13 -18.06 3.45
N ASN A 207 0.17 -16.78 3.23
CA ASN A 207 0.27 -16.22 1.87
C ASN A 207 1.71 -16.06 1.40
N LEU A 208 2.62 -15.69 2.30
CA LEU A 208 4.00 -15.36 1.97
C LEU A 208 4.91 -15.78 3.13
N PHE A 209 6.04 -16.40 2.79
CA PHE A 209 7.04 -16.83 3.77
C PHE A 209 8.27 -15.96 3.64
N ILE A 210 8.69 -15.36 4.74
CA ILE A 210 9.87 -14.50 4.80
C ILE A 210 10.99 -15.28 5.49
N VAL A 211 12.19 -15.22 4.93
CA VAL A 211 13.38 -15.87 5.49
C VAL A 211 13.65 -15.28 6.89
N PRO A 212 13.66 -16.13 7.95
CA PRO A 212 13.97 -15.67 9.30
C PRO A 212 15.38 -15.07 9.38
N LYS A 213 15.58 -14.11 10.28
CA LYS A 213 16.89 -13.51 10.53
C LYS A 213 17.17 -13.46 12.02
N TYR A 214 18.32 -13.98 12.44
CA TYR A 214 18.70 -14.08 13.86
C TYR A 214 17.61 -14.75 14.71
N GLU A 215 17.04 -15.85 14.22
CA GLU A 215 15.97 -16.61 14.88
C GLU A 215 14.63 -15.86 15.05
N ILE A 216 14.50 -14.67 14.46
CA ILE A 216 13.25 -13.90 14.46
C ILE A 216 12.44 -14.27 13.21
N GLU A 217 11.24 -14.80 13.42
CA GLU A 217 10.23 -14.97 12.38
C GLU A 217 9.53 -13.65 12.09
N TYR A 218 9.28 -13.37 10.81
CA TYR A 218 8.55 -12.20 10.36
C TYR A 218 7.15 -12.62 9.91
N ASP A 219 6.14 -12.18 10.65
CA ASP A 219 4.74 -12.53 10.40
C ASP A 219 3.92 -11.43 9.72
N SER A 220 4.56 -10.30 9.43
CA SER A 220 3.94 -9.12 8.84
C SER A 220 4.91 -8.32 7.97
N ILE A 221 4.37 -7.64 6.97
CA ILE A 221 5.08 -6.65 6.14
C ILE A 221 4.36 -5.30 6.22
N SER A 222 5.07 -4.22 5.91
CA SER A 222 4.47 -2.91 5.73
C SER A 222 4.08 -2.69 4.26
N ILE A 223 2.84 -2.24 4.05
CA ILE A 223 2.34 -1.72 2.77
C ILE A 223 2.14 -0.21 2.92
N LEU A 224 2.67 0.55 1.97
CA LEU A 224 2.42 1.99 1.90
C LEU A 224 0.98 2.24 1.42
N VAL A 225 0.20 3.01 2.18
CA VAL A 225 -1.13 3.45 1.77
C VAL A 225 -1.09 4.95 1.55
N LEU A 226 -1.42 5.39 0.34
CA LEU A 226 -1.23 6.77 -0.08
C LEU A 226 -2.49 7.31 -0.78
N ASN A 227 -2.84 8.56 -0.47
CA ASN A 227 -3.86 9.27 -1.21
C ASN A 227 -3.27 9.85 -2.50
N ILE A 228 -3.92 9.57 -3.64
CA ILE A 228 -3.49 9.94 -4.99
C ILE A 228 -3.15 11.42 -5.16
N ASP A 229 -3.82 12.31 -4.42
CA ASP A 229 -3.59 13.76 -4.50
C ASP A 229 -2.19 14.14 -3.98
N TYR A 230 -1.51 13.25 -3.25
CA TYR A 230 -0.15 13.41 -2.74
C TYR A 230 0.86 12.46 -3.37
N LEU A 231 0.50 11.72 -4.43
CA LEU A 231 1.41 10.78 -5.08
C LEU A 231 2.62 11.49 -5.69
N ASP A 232 2.40 12.62 -6.38
CA ASP A 232 3.50 13.42 -6.95
C ASP A 232 4.47 13.93 -5.87
N GLU A 233 3.91 14.44 -4.76
CA GLU A 233 4.68 14.89 -3.60
C GLU A 233 5.52 13.75 -3.01
N PHE A 234 4.89 12.60 -2.76
CA PHE A 234 5.57 11.42 -2.23
C PHE A 234 6.72 10.97 -3.14
N LEU A 235 6.48 10.89 -4.46
CA LEU A 235 7.48 10.50 -5.44
C LEU A 235 8.65 11.49 -5.52
N GLY A 236 8.45 12.74 -5.11
CA GLY A 236 9.50 13.75 -5.01
C GLY A 236 10.33 13.70 -3.72
N CYS A 237 9.87 13.01 -2.67
CA CYS A 237 10.50 13.06 -1.35
C CYS A 237 10.93 11.71 -0.76
N TYR A 238 10.49 10.56 -1.32
CA TYR A 238 11.00 9.28 -0.86
C TYR A 238 12.47 9.10 -1.25
N SER A 239 13.23 8.42 -0.39
CA SER A 239 14.60 8.04 -0.70
C SER A 239 14.80 6.55 -0.50
N TYR A 240 15.60 5.96 -1.37
CA TYR A 240 15.93 4.54 -1.35
C TYR A 240 17.39 4.36 -0.96
N ASN A 241 17.67 3.51 0.02
CA ASN A 241 19.04 3.17 0.37
C ASN A 241 19.44 1.76 -0.09
N ILE A 242 20.75 1.47 -0.07
CA ILE A 242 21.32 0.18 -0.50
C ILE A 242 20.75 -1.04 0.26
N ASN A 243 20.08 -0.83 1.39
CA ASN A 243 19.49 -1.89 2.19
C ASN A 243 18.04 -2.22 1.81
N GLY A 244 17.49 -1.60 0.76
CA GLY A 244 16.09 -1.77 0.37
C GLY A 244 15.11 -1.16 1.38
N GLU A 245 15.59 -0.21 2.19
CA GLU A 245 14.75 0.60 3.06
C GLU A 245 14.36 1.88 2.32
N ILE A 246 13.07 2.20 2.35
CA ILE A 246 12.50 3.42 1.80
C ILE A 246 12.20 4.37 2.94
N THR A 247 12.91 5.50 2.99
CA THR A 247 12.60 6.55 3.97
C THR A 247 11.48 7.42 3.41
N ILE A 248 10.47 7.64 4.23
CA ILE A 248 9.30 8.45 3.87
C ILE A 248 9.26 9.71 4.73
N GLY A 249 8.85 10.84 4.13
CA GLY A 249 8.71 12.12 4.83
C GLY A 249 7.45 12.20 5.69
N ASN A 250 7.32 13.33 6.40
CA ASN A 250 6.15 13.67 7.21
C ASN A 250 4.86 13.64 6.38
N SER A 251 3.86 12.91 6.87
CA SER A 251 2.60 12.65 6.19
C SER A 251 1.40 13.35 6.81
N GLU A 252 1.52 13.97 7.99
CA GLU A 252 0.38 14.58 8.67
C GLU A 252 0.00 15.91 8.05
N LEU A 253 -1.30 16.10 7.86
CA LEU A 253 -1.84 17.37 7.41
C LEU A 253 -2.05 18.25 8.65
N THR A 254 -1.17 19.25 8.81
CA THR A 254 -1.37 20.30 9.80
C THR A 254 -2.67 21.05 9.50
N LYS A 255 -3.53 21.17 10.52
CA LYS A 255 -4.81 21.90 10.46
C LYS A 255 -4.62 23.37 10.09
#